data_AF-A0A2D7XIC2-F1
#
_entry.id   AF-A0A2D7XIC2-F1
#
_cell.length_a   1.000
_cell.length_b   1.000
_cell.length_c   1.000
_cell.angle_alpha   90.00
_cell.angle_beta   90.00
_cell.angle_gamma   90.00
#
_symmetry.space_group_name_H-M   'P 1'
#
loop_
_entity.id
_entity.type
_entity.pdbx_description
1 polymer ?
#
loop_
_entity_poly.entity_id
_entity_poly.type
_entity_poly.pdbx_seq_one_letter_code
_entity_poly.pdbx_strand_id
1 'polypeptide(L)'
;MKSKNIPSVSVNYAQNGNSTRSNELGMRAMQVRAFGKRGEQYLLIKSPPASGKSRALMFIALDKLHNQGIKQAIVVVPEKSIGASFNDEPLSKFGFWADWLVKPNWNLCNSPGTDGGKVKSVAAFLESADQVLVCTHATFRFAVEKLGTAAF
;
A
#
# COMPACT_ATOMS: atom_id res chain seq x y z
N MET A 1 41.85 20.26 1.60
CA MET A 1 40.63 19.46 1.78
C MET A 1 39.74 19.66 0.55
N LYS A 2 39.60 18.65 -0.32
CA LYS A 2 38.67 18.72 -1.47
C LYS A 2 37.23 18.52 -0.94
N SER A 3 36.33 19.47 -1.18
CA SER A 3 34.93 19.31 -0.84
C SER A 3 34.33 18.20 -1.71
N LYS A 4 33.79 17.17 -1.06
CA LYS A 4 32.98 16.16 -1.74
C LYS A 4 31.64 16.80 -2.09
N ASN A 5 31.39 16.98 -3.40
CA ASN A 5 30.09 17.37 -3.91
C ASN A 5 29.11 16.24 -3.56
N ILE A 6 28.23 16.48 -2.58
CA ILE A 6 27.08 15.62 -2.34
C ILE A 6 26.14 15.86 -3.52
N PRO A 7 25.75 14.82 -4.31
CA PRO A 7 24.81 15.02 -5.39
C PRO A 7 23.44 15.32 -4.77
N SER A 8 23.14 16.59 -4.55
CA SER A 8 21.81 17.05 -4.20
C SER A 8 20.94 16.84 -5.43
N VAL A 9 20.04 15.86 -5.37
CA VAL A 9 18.99 15.72 -6.38
C VAL A 9 18.00 16.86 -6.16
N SER A 10 18.23 17.99 -6.83
CA SER A 10 17.29 19.10 -6.90
C SER A 10 16.21 18.76 -7.92
N VAL A 11 15.03 18.37 -7.43
CA VAL A 11 13.87 18.14 -8.30
C VAL A 11 13.05 19.43 -8.37
N ASN A 12 13.10 20.12 -9.51
CA ASN A 12 12.26 21.28 -9.76
C ASN A 12 10.86 20.82 -10.18
N TYR A 13 9.88 20.99 -9.30
CA TYR A 13 8.47 20.77 -9.62
C TYR A 13 7.87 22.05 -10.20
N ALA A 14 7.13 21.94 -11.29
CA ALA A 14 6.28 23.04 -11.77
C ALA A 14 5.20 23.33 -10.70
N GLN A 15 5.30 24.47 -10.02
CA GLN A 15 4.39 24.91 -8.94
C GLN A 15 3.04 25.42 -9.49
N ASN A 16 2.49 24.79 -10.52
CA ASN A 16 1.28 25.26 -11.23
C ASN A 16 -0.03 24.59 -10.75
N GLY A 17 0.01 23.80 -9.66
CA GLY A 17 -1.17 23.17 -9.06
C GLY A 17 -1.82 22.04 -9.86
N ASN A 18 -1.41 21.79 -11.12
CA ASN A 18 -1.99 20.72 -11.93
C ASN A 18 -1.76 19.32 -11.33
N SER A 19 -0.72 19.15 -10.50
CA SER A 19 -0.41 17.88 -9.83
C SER A 19 -1.40 17.51 -8.70
N THR A 20 -2.23 18.45 -8.23
CA THR A 20 -3.22 18.20 -7.16
C THR A 20 -4.63 17.97 -7.69
N ARG A 21 -4.91 18.33 -8.96
CA ARG A 21 -6.20 18.05 -9.61
C ARG A 21 -6.36 16.56 -9.84
N SER A 22 -7.54 16.05 -9.48
CA SER A 22 -7.90 14.64 -9.66
C SER A 22 -8.57 14.45 -11.02
N ASN A 23 -8.35 13.30 -11.65
CA ASN A 23 -9.08 12.90 -12.87
C ASN A 23 -10.49 12.36 -12.52
N GLU A 24 -11.20 11.86 -13.54
CA GLU A 24 -12.54 11.27 -13.40
C GLU A 24 -12.61 10.08 -12.44
N LEU A 25 -11.47 9.41 -12.16
CA LEU A 25 -11.34 8.31 -11.21
C LEU A 25 -10.83 8.78 -9.84
N GLY A 26 -10.75 10.08 -9.60
CA GLY A 26 -10.33 10.63 -8.32
C GLY A 26 -8.81 10.58 -8.09
N MET A 27 -8.04 10.33 -9.15
CA MET A 27 -6.59 10.15 -9.08
C MET A 27 -5.84 11.45 -9.40
N ARG A 28 -4.88 11.82 -8.55
CA ARG A 28 -3.90 12.87 -8.86
C ARG A 28 -2.88 12.39 -9.90
N ALA A 29 -2.17 13.32 -10.54
CA ALA A 29 -1.22 13.00 -11.61
C ALA A 29 -0.20 11.88 -11.27
N MET A 30 0.31 11.83 -10.03
CA MET A 30 1.21 10.74 -9.60
C MET A 30 0.49 9.39 -9.54
N GLN A 31 -0.73 9.36 -9.00
CA GLN A 31 -1.56 8.16 -8.88
C GLN A 31 -1.95 7.62 -10.26
N VAL A 32 -2.31 8.50 -11.20
CA VAL A 32 -2.59 8.12 -12.60
C VAL A 32 -1.38 7.41 -13.23
N ARG A 33 -0.17 7.97 -13.06
CA ARG A 33 1.07 7.36 -13.59
C ARG A 33 1.36 6.00 -12.96
N ALA A 34 1.18 5.86 -11.65
CA ALA A 34 1.36 4.58 -10.96
C ALA A 34 0.32 3.54 -11.41
N PHE A 35 -0.96 3.93 -11.50
CA PHE A 35 -2.04 3.05 -11.93
C PHE A 35 -1.93 2.63 -13.40
N GLY A 36 -1.36 3.47 -14.26
CA GLY A 36 -1.00 3.11 -15.63
C GLY A 36 -0.02 1.93 -15.73
N LYS A 37 0.68 1.61 -14.63
CA LYS A 37 1.62 0.48 -14.51
C LYS A 37 1.10 -0.66 -13.62
N ARG A 38 -0.22 -0.73 -13.37
CA ARG A 38 -0.83 -1.76 -12.50
C ARG A 38 -0.68 -3.21 -12.98
N GLY A 39 -0.39 -3.42 -14.26
CA GLY A 39 -0.14 -4.75 -14.84
C GLY A 39 1.27 -5.29 -14.58
N GLU A 40 2.19 -4.47 -14.06
CA GLU A 40 3.56 -4.91 -13.79
C GLU A 40 3.59 -5.89 -12.59
N GLN A 41 4.48 -6.88 -12.67
CA GLN A 41 4.76 -7.81 -11.57
C GLN A 41 5.48 -7.09 -10.42
N TYR A 42 6.45 -6.23 -10.75
CA TYR A 42 7.23 -5.46 -9.80
C TYR A 42 7.18 -3.97 -10.17
N LEU A 43 6.74 -3.13 -9.22
CA LEU A 43 6.62 -1.70 -9.44
C LEU A 43 7.26 -0.92 -8.29
N LEU A 44 8.27 -0.11 -8.62
CA LEU A 44 8.90 0.82 -7.68
C LEU A 44 8.34 2.23 -7.87
N ILE A 45 7.61 2.74 -6.88
CA ILE A 45 7.05 4.10 -6.90
C ILE A 45 7.92 5.05 -6.08
N LYS A 46 8.69 5.90 -6.77
CA LYS A 46 9.41 7.02 -6.16
C LYS A 46 8.60 8.31 -6.31
N SER A 47 8.12 8.85 -5.20
CA SER A 47 7.32 10.09 -5.18
C SER A 47 7.73 11.02 -4.04
N PRO A 48 7.47 12.33 -4.14
CA PRO A 48 7.57 13.24 -3.00
C PRO A 48 6.73 12.78 -1.80
N PRO A 49 7.06 13.26 -0.58
CA PRO A 49 6.17 13.18 0.57
C PRO A 49 4.77 13.72 0.23
N ALA A 50 3.75 13.20 0.93
CA ALA A 50 2.35 13.63 0.80
C ALA A 50 1.73 13.55 -0.64
N SER A 51 2.39 12.88 -1.59
CA SER A 51 1.88 12.74 -2.97
C SER A 51 0.70 11.78 -3.12
N GLY A 52 0.22 11.15 -2.03
CA GLY A 52 -0.87 10.17 -2.07
C GLY A 52 -0.42 8.78 -2.54
N LYS A 53 0.79 8.36 -2.15
CA LYS A 53 1.38 7.04 -2.48
C LYS A 53 0.53 5.87 -1.95
N SER A 54 0.04 5.94 -0.71
CA SER A 54 -0.79 4.87 -0.13
C SER A 54 -2.07 4.70 -0.95
N ARG A 55 -2.73 5.80 -1.32
CA ARG A 55 -3.89 5.78 -2.21
C ARG A 55 -3.57 5.25 -3.62
N ALA A 56 -2.38 5.54 -4.16
CA ALA A 56 -1.92 4.92 -5.42
C ALA A 56 -1.83 3.38 -5.30
N LEU A 57 -1.28 2.89 -4.19
CA LEU A 57 -1.19 1.46 -3.90
C LEU A 57 -2.58 0.82 -3.72
N MET A 58 -3.54 1.52 -3.10
CA MET A 58 -4.92 1.03 -2.99
C MET A 58 -5.55 0.79 -4.36
N PHE A 59 -5.43 1.76 -5.29
CA PHE A 59 -5.96 1.60 -6.65
C PHE A 59 -5.34 0.39 -7.37
N ILE A 60 -4.02 0.23 -7.28
CA ILE A 60 -3.30 -0.89 -7.91
C ILE A 60 -3.72 -2.22 -7.28
N ALA A 61 -3.81 -2.28 -5.94
CA ALA A 61 -4.21 -3.49 -5.23
C ALA A 61 -5.64 -3.90 -5.57
N LEU A 62 -6.59 -2.96 -5.61
CA LEU A 62 -7.96 -3.24 -6.03
C LEU A 62 -8.03 -3.76 -7.47
N ASP A 63 -7.33 -3.14 -8.42
CA ASP A 63 -7.29 -3.65 -9.78
C ASP A 63 -6.71 -5.07 -9.86
N LYS A 64 -5.66 -5.37 -9.10
CA LYS A 64 -5.12 -6.73 -9.00
C LYS A 64 -6.15 -7.73 -8.44
N LEU A 65 -6.83 -7.35 -7.37
CA LEU A 65 -7.81 -8.18 -6.67
C LEU A 65 -9.04 -8.50 -7.53
N HIS A 66 -9.57 -7.51 -8.26
CA HIS A 66 -10.82 -7.66 -9.00
C HIS A 66 -10.63 -8.02 -10.47
N ASN A 67 -9.53 -7.58 -11.09
CA ASN A 67 -9.36 -7.68 -12.55
C ASN A 67 -8.19 -8.59 -12.99
N GLN A 68 -7.32 -9.02 -12.07
CA GLN A 68 -6.12 -9.81 -12.43
C GLN A 68 -6.07 -11.19 -11.76
N GLY A 69 -7.15 -11.60 -11.08
CA GLY A 69 -7.25 -12.92 -10.42
C GLY A 69 -6.38 -13.08 -9.17
N ILE A 70 -5.85 -11.99 -8.61
CA ILE A 70 -5.13 -12.03 -7.33
C ILE A 70 -6.17 -12.17 -6.21
N LYS A 71 -5.95 -13.14 -5.31
CA LYS A 71 -6.92 -13.45 -4.26
C LYS A 71 -6.83 -12.49 -3.06
N GLN A 72 -5.61 -12.12 -2.70
CA GLN A 72 -5.32 -11.37 -1.48
C GLN A 72 -4.16 -10.38 -1.70
N ALA A 73 -4.21 -9.26 -0.99
CA ALA A 73 -3.21 -8.21 -0.97
C ALA A 73 -2.70 -8.02 0.47
N ILE A 74 -1.38 -8.09 0.64
CA ILE A 74 -0.72 -7.89 1.93
C ILE A 74 0.07 -6.58 1.87
N VAL A 75 -0.30 -5.62 2.69
CA VAL A 75 0.38 -4.34 2.85
C VAL A 75 1.32 -4.41 4.05
N VAL A 76 2.61 -4.36 3.76
CA VAL A 76 3.67 -4.42 4.77
C VAL A 76 4.25 -3.02 5.00
N VAL A 77 4.06 -2.47 6.20
CA VAL A 77 4.56 -1.13 6.60
C VAL A 77 5.75 -1.24 7.55
N PRO A 78 6.66 -0.26 7.60
CA PRO A 78 7.81 -0.36 8.50
C PRO A 78 7.42 -0.15 9.97
N GLU A 79 6.34 0.58 10.25
CA GLU A 79 5.87 0.88 11.62
C GLU A 79 4.34 1.02 11.69
N LYS A 80 3.77 0.84 12.89
CA LYS A 80 2.31 0.82 13.11
C LYS A 80 1.62 2.13 12.71
N SER A 81 2.23 3.28 13.02
CA SER A 81 1.75 4.63 12.68
C SER A 81 1.43 4.78 11.19
N ILE A 82 2.23 4.17 10.31
CA ILE A 82 2.03 4.23 8.86
C ILE A 82 0.85 3.36 8.42
N GLY A 83 0.49 2.33 9.18
CA GLY A 83 -0.67 1.48 8.91
C GLY A 83 -1.98 2.27 8.82
N ALA A 84 -2.09 3.40 9.53
CA ALA A 84 -3.25 4.29 9.44
C ALA A 84 -3.44 4.91 8.03
N SER A 85 -2.38 4.96 7.20
CA SER A 85 -2.48 5.41 5.81
C SER A 85 -3.23 4.43 4.90
N PHE A 86 -3.57 3.25 5.41
CA PHE A 86 -4.29 2.18 4.72
C PHE A 86 -5.62 1.83 5.39
N ASN A 87 -6.16 2.72 6.23
CA ASN A 87 -7.55 2.63 6.70
C ASN A 87 -8.53 2.73 5.51
N ASP A 88 -9.79 2.43 5.78
CA ASP A 88 -10.87 2.47 4.80
C ASP A 88 -10.90 3.82 4.06
N GLU A 89 -10.97 3.75 2.73
CA GLU A 89 -10.99 4.91 1.85
C GLU A 89 -12.11 4.76 0.81
N PRO A 90 -13.10 5.67 0.79
CA PRO A 90 -14.26 5.59 -0.10
C PRO A 90 -13.93 6.11 -1.50
N LEU A 91 -13.07 5.38 -2.22
CA LEU A 91 -12.58 5.74 -3.55
C LEU A 91 -13.71 5.90 -4.58
N SER A 92 -14.82 5.18 -4.39
CA SER A 92 -16.01 5.26 -5.24
C SER A 92 -16.66 6.64 -5.24
N LYS A 93 -16.60 7.36 -4.12
CA LYS A 93 -17.07 8.76 -4.03
C LYS A 93 -16.32 9.71 -4.95
N PHE A 94 -15.16 9.30 -5.45
CA PHE A 94 -14.33 10.08 -6.36
C PHE A 94 -14.27 9.48 -7.77
N GLY A 95 -15.17 8.54 -8.11
CA GLY A 95 -15.32 7.99 -9.45
C GLY A 95 -14.58 6.68 -9.73
N PHE A 96 -13.90 6.09 -8.73
CA PHE A 96 -13.38 4.73 -8.87
C PHE A 96 -14.51 3.68 -8.71
N TRP A 97 -14.32 2.45 -9.19
CA TRP A 97 -15.39 1.44 -9.21
C TRP A 97 -15.47 0.57 -7.94
N ALA A 98 -14.51 0.71 -7.02
CA ALA A 98 -14.49 0.00 -5.74
C ALA A 98 -13.97 0.90 -4.62
N ASP A 99 -14.30 0.55 -3.38
CA ASP A 99 -13.74 1.16 -2.18
C ASP A 99 -12.59 0.32 -1.63
N TRP A 100 -11.63 0.99 -0.98
CA TRP A 100 -10.61 0.29 -0.21
C TRP A 100 -11.16 0.04 1.19
N LEU A 101 -11.37 -1.22 1.54
CA LEU A 101 -11.89 -1.63 2.83
C LEU A 101 -10.95 -2.64 3.49
N VAL A 102 -10.59 -2.39 4.74
CA VAL A 102 -9.79 -3.29 5.56
C VAL A 102 -10.62 -3.66 6.77
N LYS A 103 -11.04 -4.92 6.84
CA LYS A 103 -11.79 -5.40 8.02
C LYS A 103 -10.97 -5.11 9.28
N PRO A 104 -11.60 -4.66 10.38
CA PRO A 104 -10.87 -4.25 11.59
C PRO A 104 -9.87 -5.29 12.11
N ASN A 105 -10.18 -6.59 11.95
CA ASN A 105 -9.34 -7.70 12.39
C ASN A 105 -8.06 -7.90 11.53
N TRP A 106 -8.03 -7.34 10.32
CA TRP A 106 -6.92 -7.46 9.36
C TRP A 106 -6.08 -6.20 9.24
N ASN A 107 -6.37 -5.16 10.03
CA ASN A 107 -5.39 -4.11 10.29
C ASN A 107 -4.64 -4.41 11.59
N LEU A 108 -3.60 -5.25 11.49
CA LEU A 108 -2.78 -5.67 12.63
C LEU A 108 -1.92 -4.54 13.21
N CYS A 109 -1.88 -3.37 12.56
CA CYS A 109 -1.25 -2.18 13.12
C CYS A 109 -2.08 -1.57 14.26
N ASN A 110 -3.40 -1.77 14.25
CA ASN A 110 -4.32 -1.25 15.25
C ASN A 110 -4.44 -2.16 16.49
N SER A 111 -3.98 -3.42 16.41
CA SER A 111 -4.10 -4.37 17.53
C SER A 111 -3.00 -4.18 18.60
N PRO A 112 -3.36 -4.23 19.90
CA PRO A 112 -2.40 -4.12 21.01
C PRO A 112 -1.54 -5.37 21.21
N GLY A 113 -1.80 -6.46 20.48
CA GLY A 113 -1.08 -7.73 20.63
C GLY A 113 0.41 -7.69 20.27
N THR A 114 1.16 -8.65 20.80
CA THR A 114 2.56 -8.93 20.45
C THR A 114 2.67 -9.63 19.10
N ASP A 115 3.86 -9.60 18.48
CA ASP A 115 4.05 -10.19 17.14
C ASP A 115 3.73 -11.69 17.09
N GLY A 116 3.96 -12.46 18.16
CA GLY A 116 3.62 -13.89 18.21
C GLY A 116 2.12 -14.18 18.08
N GLY A 117 1.27 -13.30 18.62
CA GLY A 117 -0.18 -13.36 18.40
C GLY A 117 -0.56 -12.95 16.98
N LYS A 118 0.12 -11.94 16.43
CA LYS A 118 -0.11 -11.45 15.07
C LYS A 118 0.26 -12.46 14.00
N VAL A 119 1.27 -13.31 14.21
CA VAL A 119 1.59 -14.40 13.26
C VAL A 119 0.40 -15.36 13.10
N LYS A 120 -0.32 -15.68 14.20
CA LYS A 120 -1.55 -16.48 14.10
C LYS A 120 -2.63 -15.76 13.30
N SER A 121 -2.75 -14.44 13.45
CA SER A 121 -3.67 -13.63 12.65
C SER A 121 -3.30 -13.62 11.17
N VAL A 122 -2.00 -13.61 10.81
CA VAL A 122 -1.55 -13.75 9.41
C VAL A 122 -1.94 -15.12 8.87
N ALA A 123 -1.71 -16.20 9.62
CA ALA A 123 -2.12 -17.55 9.19
C ALA A 123 -3.65 -17.63 8.97
N ALA A 124 -4.43 -17.11 9.91
CA ALA A 124 -5.89 -17.06 9.78
C ALA A 124 -6.36 -16.22 8.58
N PHE A 125 -5.65 -15.13 8.26
CA PHE A 125 -5.94 -14.33 7.06
C PHE A 125 -5.68 -15.14 5.78
N LEU A 126 -4.55 -15.85 5.67
CA LEU A 126 -4.20 -16.65 4.50
C LEU A 126 -5.19 -17.81 4.25
N GLU A 127 -5.81 -18.35 5.30
CA GLU A 127 -6.86 -19.37 5.19
C GLU A 127 -8.26 -18.78 4.91
N SER A 128 -8.42 -17.46 5.03
CA SER A 128 -9.70 -16.77 4.85
C SER A 128 -9.97 -16.37 3.41
N ALA A 129 -11.22 -16.02 3.11
CA ALA A 129 -11.60 -15.38 1.84
C ALA A 129 -11.40 -13.85 1.85
N ASP A 130 -10.85 -13.29 2.93
CA ASP A 130 -10.67 -11.84 3.04
C ASP A 130 -9.47 -11.36 2.23
N GLN A 131 -9.62 -10.19 1.62
CA GLN A 131 -8.75 -9.79 0.52
C GLN A 131 -7.59 -8.88 0.94
N VAL A 132 -7.67 -8.20 2.08
CA VAL A 132 -6.68 -7.18 2.47
C VAL A 132 -6.20 -7.36 3.90
N LEU A 133 -4.88 -7.42 4.06
CA LEU A 133 -4.17 -7.45 5.34
C LEU A 133 -3.17 -6.30 5.41
N VAL A 134 -3.14 -5.58 6.53
CA VAL A 134 -2.14 -4.55 6.83
C VAL A 134 -1.35 -4.95 8.06
N CYS A 135 -0.03 -5.10 7.94
CA CYS A 135 0.84 -5.50 9.03
C CYS A 135 2.21 -4.81 8.98
N THR A 136 2.97 -4.89 10.07
CA THR A 136 4.34 -4.37 10.08
C THR A 136 5.31 -5.35 9.43
N HIS A 137 6.46 -4.84 8.99
CA HIS A 137 7.55 -5.66 8.49
C HIS A 137 8.00 -6.72 9.50
N ALA A 138 8.02 -6.39 10.79
CA ALA A 138 8.35 -7.34 11.86
C ALA A 138 7.35 -8.51 11.88
N THR A 139 6.05 -8.22 11.93
CA THR A 139 4.99 -9.24 11.90
C THR A 139 5.08 -10.11 10.65
N PHE A 140 5.25 -9.50 9.47
CA PHE A 140 5.37 -10.25 8.21
C PHE A 140 6.60 -11.16 8.20
N ARG A 141 7.76 -10.64 8.62
CA ARG A 141 9.00 -11.43 8.71
C ARG A 141 8.83 -12.65 9.62
N PHE A 142 8.26 -12.46 10.81
CA PHE A 142 8.00 -13.57 11.73
C PHE A 142 6.97 -14.57 11.19
N ALA A 143 5.99 -14.11 10.41
CA ALA A 143 5.04 -14.99 9.75
C ALA A 143 5.72 -15.84 8.66
N VAL A 144 6.56 -15.24 7.81
CA VAL A 144 7.33 -15.99 6.80
C VAL A 144 8.28 -17.00 7.46
N GLU A 145 8.96 -16.62 8.54
CA GLU A 145 9.86 -17.50 9.30
C GLU A 145 9.12 -18.72 9.88
N LYS A 146 7.87 -18.54 10.32
CA LYS A 146 7.09 -19.60 10.97
C LYS A 146 6.24 -20.43 10.01
N LEU A 147 5.69 -19.82 8.96
CA LEU A 147 4.75 -20.43 8.02
C LEU A 147 5.43 -20.90 6.72
N GLY A 148 6.60 -20.35 6.40
CA GLY A 148 7.29 -20.58 5.14
C GLY A 148 6.73 -19.73 3.99
N THR A 149 7.52 -19.55 2.93
CA THR A 149 7.13 -18.76 1.75
C THR A 149 6.02 -19.41 0.93
N ALA A 150 5.91 -20.75 0.96
CA ALA A 150 4.87 -21.48 0.23
C ALA A 150 3.45 -21.28 0.78
N ALA A 151 3.31 -20.66 1.95
CA ALA A 151 2.02 -20.28 2.51
C ALA A 151 1.42 -19.00 1.88
N PHE A 152 2.21 -18.27 1.08
CA PHE A 152 1.87 -17.00 0.45
C PHE A 152 1.82 -17.13 -1.08
#